data_AF-A0A8X7TLZ5-F1
#
_entry.id   AF-A0A8X7TLZ5-F1
#
_cell.length_a   1.000
_cell.length_b   1.000
_cell.length_c   1.000
_cell.angle_alpha   90.00
_cell.angle_beta   90.00
_cell.angle_gamma   90.00
#
_symmetry.space_group_name_H-M   'P 1'
#
loop_
_entity.id
_entity.type
_entity.pdbx_description
1 polymer ?
#
loop_
_entity_poly.entity_id
_entity_poly.type
_entity_poly.pdbx_seq_one_letter_code
_entity_poly.pdbx_strand_id
1 'polypeptide(L)' 'MECVDARLNGEYPPKAVAKLAAVAALCVQYEADFRPNMSIVVKALQPLLNPPRSAPQTPNRNNPY' A
#
# COMPACT_ATOMS: atom_id res chain seq x y z
N MET A 1 -6.02 10.42 -8.57
CA MET A 1 -5.88 9.35 -7.56
C MET A 1 -6.76 8.18 -7.99
N GLU A 2 -6.56 7.67 -9.22
CA GLU A 2 -7.51 6.75 -9.90
C GLU A 2 -6.98 5.31 -9.98
N CYS A 3 -5.91 4.99 -9.27
CA CYS A 3 -5.24 3.68 -9.35
C CYS A 3 -5.59 2.77 -8.17
N VAL A 4 -6.62 3.12 -7.41
CA VAL A 4 -7.04 2.41 -6.19
C VAL A 4 -8.51 2.06 -6.33
N ASP A 5 -8.88 0.85 -5.93
CA ASP A 5 -10.25 0.35 -6.08
C ASP A 5 -11.24 1.32 -5.42
N ALA A 6 -12.17 1.85 -6.22
CA ALA A 6 -13.20 2.79 -5.77
C ALA A 6 -14.07 2.19 -4.66
N ARG A 7 -14.22 0.86 -4.62
CA ARG A 7 -14.99 0.15 -3.60
C ARG A 7 -14.36 0.19 -2.21
N LEU A 8 -13.08 0.59 -2.11
CA LEU A 8 -12.44 0.82 -0.83
C LEU A 8 -12.89 2.14 -0.19
N ASN A 9 -13.62 3.00 -0.89
CA ASN A 9 -14.23 4.23 -0.35
C ASN A 9 -13.25 5.16 0.39
N GLY A 10 -11.96 5.13 0.05
CA GLY A 10 -10.92 5.90 0.76
C GLY A 10 -10.49 5.31 2.11
N GLU A 11 -11.00 4.15 2.51
CA GLU A 11 -10.71 3.45 3.77
C GLU A 11 -9.40 2.67 3.68
N TYR A 12 -8.30 3.37 3.42
CA TYR A 12 -6.97 2.77 3.38
C TYR A 12 -5.90 3.79 3.80
N PRO A 13 -4.76 3.35 4.36
CA PRO A 13 -3.66 4.25 4.67
C PRO A 13 -3.02 4.76 3.37
N PRO A 14 -3.04 6.08 3.06
CA PRO A 14 -2.54 6.59 1.78
C PRO A 14 -1.06 6.26 1.54
N LYS A 15 -0.25 6.26 2.60
CA LYS A 15 1.18 5.90 2.55
C LYS A 15 1.40 4.42 2.22
N ALA A 16 0.52 3.53 2.69
CA ALA A 16 0.63 2.10 2.41
C ALA A 16 0.30 1.83 0.94
N VAL A 17 -0.76 2.45 0.44
CA VAL A 17 -1.15 2.35 -0.97
C VAL A 17 -0.09 2.94 -1.90
N ALA A 18 0.50 4.09 -1.56
CA ALA A 18 1.59 4.66 -2.33
C ALA A 18 2.80 3.71 -2.43
N LYS A 19 3.17 3.05 -1.31
CA LYS A 19 4.24 2.05 -1.29
C LYS A 19 3.90 0.82 -2.14
N LEU A 20 2.69 0.29 -2.02
CA LEU A 20 2.21 -0.83 -2.82
C LEU A 20 2.25 -0.50 -4.32
N ALA A 21 1.75 0.67 -4.71
CA ALA A 21 1.76 1.13 -6.09
C ALA A 21 3.18 1.25 -6.66
N ALA A 22 4.14 1.75 -5.87
CA ALA A 22 5.54 1.80 -6.27
C ALA A 22 6.13 0.40 -6.51
N VAL A 23 5.87 -0.56 -5.62
CA VAL A 23 6.31 -1.96 -5.80
C VAL A 23 5.69 -2.57 -7.06
N ALA A 24 4.39 -2.36 -7.27
CA ALA A 24 3.68 -2.85 -8.45
C ALA A 24 4.23 -2.26 -9.75
N ALA A 25 4.49 -0.94 -9.78
CA ALA A 25 5.08 -0.26 -10.93
C ALA A 25 6.46 -0.86 -11.29
N LEU A 26 7.31 -1.12 -10.30
CA LEU A 26 8.60 -1.78 -10.51
C LEU A 26 8.45 -3.20 -11.06
N CYS A 27 7.45 -3.96 -10.61
CA CYS A 27 7.21 -5.35 -11.07
C CYS A 27 6.81 -5.44 -12.55
N VAL A 28 6.22 -4.40 -13.11
CA VAL A 28 5.68 -4.39 -14.49
C VAL A 28 6.52 -3.57 -15.47
N GLN A 29 7.72 -3.14 -15.07
CA GLN A 29 8.63 -2.40 -15.93
C GLN A 29 8.91 -3.14 -17.24
N TYR A 30 9.02 -2.40 -18.35
CA TYR A 30 9.25 -2.97 -19.68
C TYR A 30 10.55 -3.77 -19.70
N GLU A 31 11.64 -3.17 -19.21
CA GLU A 31 12.94 -3.81 -19.06
C GLU A 31 12.93 -4.77 -17.87
N ALA A 32 13.22 -6.05 -18.14
CA ALA A 32 13.25 -7.09 -17.11
C ALA A 32 14.28 -6.81 -16.01
N ASP A 33 15.40 -6.17 -16.34
CA ASP A 33 16.47 -5.84 -15.41
C ASP A 33 16.06 -4.80 -14.35
N PHE A 34 15.00 -4.04 -14.60
CA PHE A 34 14.43 -3.10 -13.64
C PHE A 34 13.37 -3.74 -12.73
N ARG A 35 12.96 -4.98 -13.02
CA ARG A 35 11.99 -5.70 -12.18
C ARG A 35 12.70 -6.26 -10.95
N PRO A 36 12.10 -6.13 -9.76
CA PRO A 36 12.69 -6.66 -8.55
C PRO A 36 12.59 -8.19 -8.51
N ASN A 37 13.58 -8.83 -7.86
CA ASN A 37 13.44 -10.21 -7.43
C ASN A 37 12.30 -10.34 -6.40
N MET A 38 11.62 -11.48 -6.38
CA MET A 38 10.51 -11.72 -5.45
C MET A 38 10.91 -11.57 -3.97
N SER A 39 12.17 -11.84 -3.62
CA SER A 39 12.69 -11.60 -2.26
C SER A 39 12.67 -10.12 -1.87
N ILE A 40 12.89 -9.21 -2.81
CA ILE A 40 12.79 -7.75 -2.60
C ILE A 40 11.32 -7.35 -2.49
N VAL A 41 10.46 -7.88 -3.36
CA VAL A 41 9.01 -7.63 -3.32
C VAL A 41 8.44 -7.98 -1.95
N VAL A 42 8.71 -9.19 -1.44
CA VAL A 42 8.21 -9.64 -0.14
C VAL A 42 8.75 -8.75 1.00
N LYS A 43 10.04 -8.41 0.99
CA LYS A 43 10.64 -7.52 2.00
C LYS A 43 10.00 -6.13 2.00
N ALA A 44 9.64 -5.60 0.83
CA ALA A 44 8.99 -4.30 0.70
C ALA A 44 7.52 -4.32 1.16
N LEU A 45 6.82 -5.44 0.95
CA LEU A 45 5.41 -5.60 1.31
C LEU A 45 5.20 -5.98 2.79
N GLN A 46 6.13 -6.70 3.41
CA GLN A 46 6.01 -7.18 4.80
C GLN A 46 5.62 -6.10 5.82
N PRO A 47 6.19 -4.87 5.79
CA PRO A 47 5.83 -3.81 6.74
C PRO A 47 4.41 -3.26 6.54
N LEU A 48 3.77 -3.51 5.40
CA LEU A 48 2.41 -3.07 5.13
C LEU A 48 1.36 -3.97 5.80
N LEU A 49 1.70 -5.24 6.04
CA LEU A 49 0.82 -6.21 6.72
C LEU A 49 0.85 -6.06 8.24
N ASN A 50 2.05 -5.81 8.79
CA ASN A 50 2.27 -5.63 10.22
C ASN A 50 2.87 -4.25 10.50
N PRO A 51 2.09 -3.16 10.39
CA PRO A 51 2.60 -1.84 10.72
C PRO A 51 3.05 -1.83 12.19
N PRO A 52 4.24 -1.28 12.53
CA PRO A 52 4.62 -1.07 13.92
C PRO A 52 3.50 -0.27 14.62
N ARG A 53 3.18 -0.62 15.87
CA ARG A 53 2.04 -0.17 16.70
C ARG A 53 1.95 1.34 16.99
N SER A 54 2.49 2.19 16.13
CA SER A 54 2.63 3.64 16.31
C SER A 54 1.88 4.38 15.20
N ALA A 55 0.57 4.23 15.15
CA ALA A 55 -0.30 5.23 14.53
C ALA A 55 -1.59 5.30 15.35
N PRO A 56 -1.94 6.47 15.93
CA PRO A 56 -3.29 6.67 16.41
C PRO A 56 -4.23 6.50 15.22
N GLN A 57 -5.08 5.48 15.26
CA GLN A 57 -6.27 5.45 14.42
C GLN A 57 -7.06 6.70 14.80
N THR A 58 -7.13 7.68 13.91
CA THR A 58 -8.11 8.77 14.05
C THR A 58 -9.48 8.11 14.09
N PRO A 59 -10.25 8.22 15.20
CA PRO A 59 -11.56 7.62 15.26
C PRO A 59 -12.42 8.30 14.17
N ASN A 60 -13.02 7.46 13.33
CA ASN A 60 -13.94 7.84 12.29
C ASN A 60 -15.04 8.73 12.90
N ARG A 61 -15.02 10.03 12.58
CA ARG A 61 -15.94 11.06 13.10
C ARG A 61 -17.33 10.97 12.45
N ASN A 62 -17.82 9.78 12.12
CA ASN A 62 -19.13 9.55 11.51
C ASN A 62 -19.79 8.25 12.01
N ASN A 63 -19.75 7.97 13.33
CA ASN A 63 -20.68 7.01 13.95
C ASN A 63 -21.65 7.74 14.89
N PRO A 64 -22.97 7.75 14.60
CA PRO A 64 -23.99 8.32 15.46
C PRO A 64 -24.61 7.32 16.47
N TYR A 65 -23.93 6.21 16.78
CA TYR A 65 -24.34 5.27 17.83
C TYR A 65 -23.27 5.17 18.92
#